data_AF-A0A1M4ZE12-F1
#
_entry.id   AF-A0A1M4ZE12-F1
#
_cell.length_a   1.000
_cell.length_b   1.000
_cell.length_c   1.000
_cell.angle_alpha   90.00
_cell.angle_beta   90.00
_cell.angle_gamma   90.00
#
_symmetry.space_group_name_H-M   'P 1'
#
loop_
_entity.id
_entity.type
_entity.pdbx_description
1 polymer ?
#
loop_
_entity_poly.entity_id
_entity_poly.type
_entity_poly.pdbx_seq_one_letter_code
_entity_poly.pdbx_strand_id
1 'polypeptide(L)'
;MKDIEMLLNKYFEGETTSEEERELRHFFTGGLVPDHLQVYRPMFSYFETEHTKFSEPIVETFPLRKKTKTRRKYITYSSGIAAVILLLLGITGTFRELAPSPTNYVVIDGKRYTDAAFVRKQAVAAFREVSLSEEDVFNTLFEDEE
;
A
#
# COMPACT_ATOMS: atom_id res chain seq x y z
N MET A 1 -16.35 28.84 51.20
CA MET A 1 -17.03 27.96 50.23
C MET A 1 -17.34 28.81 49.03
N LYS A 2 -16.75 28.53 47.87
CA LYS A 2 -17.16 29.20 46.63
C LYS A 2 -18.51 28.62 46.22
N ASP A 3 -19.42 29.48 45.81
CA ASP A 3 -20.72 29.05 45.32
C ASP A 3 -20.54 28.40 43.94
N ILE A 4 -20.98 27.15 43.79
CA ILE A 4 -20.92 26.44 42.51
C ILE A 4 -21.74 27.16 41.45
N GLU A 5 -22.80 27.88 41.84
CA GLU A 5 -23.63 28.66 40.92
C GLU A 5 -22.84 29.84 40.33
N MET A 6 -22.06 30.54 41.16
CA MET A 6 -21.19 31.62 40.71
C MET A 6 -20.08 31.09 39.80
N LEU A 7 -19.51 29.93 40.14
CA LEU A 7 -18.48 29.28 39.33
C LEU A 7 -19.02 28.82 37.97
N LEU A 8 -20.26 28.33 37.94
CA LEU A 8 -20.96 27.92 36.73
C LEU A 8 -21.32 29.13 35.85
N ASN A 9 -21.74 30.24 36.45
CA ASN A 9 -21.99 31.47 35.72
C ASN A 9 -20.68 31.99 35.07
N LYS A 10 -19.58 31.98 35.81
CA LYS A 10 -18.24 32.33 35.30
C LYS A 10 -17.79 31.42 34.15
N TYR A 11 -18.15 30.13 34.20
CA TYR A 11 -17.88 29.17 33.13
C TYR A 11 -18.64 29.52 31.85
N PHE A 12 -19.91 29.93 31.97
CA PHE A 12 -20.70 30.39 30.82
C PHE A 12 -20.16 31.69 30.22
N GLU A 13 -19.64 32.60 31.05
CA GLU A 13 -18.96 33.82 30.60
C GLU A 13 -17.53 33.57 30.06
N GLY A 14 -17.01 32.34 30.20
CA GLY A 14 -15.67 31.96 29.71
C GLY A 14 -14.51 32.52 30.53
N GLU A 15 -14.74 32.94 31.77
CA GLU A 15 -13.72 33.53 32.65
C GLU A 15 -13.08 32.53 33.62
N THR A 16 -13.46 31.24 33.55
CA THR A 16 -12.94 30.21 34.46
C THR A 16 -11.47 29.88 34.21
N THR A 17 -10.74 29.60 35.29
CA THR A 17 -9.39 29.03 35.21
C THR A 17 -9.45 27.50 35.14
N SER A 18 -8.34 26.86 34.74
CA SER A 18 -8.26 25.38 34.68
C SER A 18 -8.52 24.69 36.02
N GLU A 19 -8.19 25.34 37.14
CA GLU A 19 -8.46 24.80 38.48
C GLU A 19 -9.95 24.84 38.83
N GLU A 20 -10.61 25.93 38.47
CA GLU A 20 -12.06 26.15 38.63
C GLU A 20 -12.87 25.16 37.77
N GLU A 21 -12.44 24.92 36.54
CA GLU A 21 -13.05 23.89 35.70
C GLU A 21 -12.88 22.48 36.26
N ARG A 22 -11.74 22.19 36.89
CA ARG A 22 -11.51 20.89 37.57
C ARG A 22 -12.46 20.72 38.76
N GLU A 23 -12.72 21.80 39.49
CA GLU A 23 -13.70 21.81 40.60
C GLU A 23 -15.12 21.57 40.08
N LEU A 24 -15.53 22.24 38.99
CA LEU A 24 -16.82 21.97 38.33
C LEU A 24 -16.92 20.50 37.88
N ARG A 25 -15.90 19.97 37.22
CA ARG A 25 -15.86 18.56 36.81
C ARG A 25 -16.02 17.63 38.01
N HIS A 26 -15.30 17.86 39.10
CA HIS A 26 -15.40 17.04 40.31
C HIS A 26 -16.80 17.09 40.93
N PHE A 27 -17.39 18.29 41.03
CA PHE A 27 -18.73 18.49 41.58
C PHE A 27 -19.82 17.74 40.78
N PHE A 28 -19.82 17.89 39.45
CA PHE A 28 -20.83 17.24 38.59
C PHE A 28 -20.62 15.73 38.43
N THR A 29 -19.43 15.22 38.76
CA THR A 29 -19.10 13.79 38.74
C THR A 29 -19.44 13.09 40.06
N GLY A 30 -19.35 13.80 41.20
CA GLY A 30 -19.55 13.27 42.56
C GLY A 30 -20.96 12.81 42.95
N GLY A 31 -21.88 12.63 42.00
CA GLY A 31 -23.18 11.98 42.19
C GLY A 31 -24.28 12.83 42.82
N LEU A 32 -23.96 13.70 43.78
CA LEU A 32 -24.92 14.55 44.52
C LEU A 32 -24.99 15.98 43.94
N VAL A 33 -25.73 16.14 42.84
CA VAL A 33 -25.96 17.45 42.20
C VAL A 33 -27.40 17.90 42.46
N PRO A 34 -27.64 19.13 42.97
CA PRO A 34 -28.98 19.69 43.16
C PRO A 34 -29.83 19.66 41.89
N ASP A 35 -31.16 19.50 42.02
CA ASP A 35 -32.09 19.32 40.90
C ASP A 35 -31.99 20.40 39.82
N HIS A 36 -31.80 21.66 40.20
CA HIS A 36 -31.67 22.78 39.26
C HIS A 36 -30.35 22.78 38.47
N LEU A 37 -29.32 22.11 38.97
CA LEU A 37 -28.02 21.99 38.32
C LEU A 37 -27.85 20.70 37.54
N GLN A 38 -28.74 19.71 37.71
CA GLN A 38 -28.67 18.42 37.00
C GLN A 38 -28.63 18.57 35.48
N VAL A 39 -29.29 19.61 34.94
CA VAL A 39 -29.31 19.93 33.49
C VAL A 39 -27.91 20.11 32.91
N TYR A 40 -26.96 20.63 33.71
CA TYR A 40 -25.59 20.91 33.25
C TYR A 40 -24.64 19.74 33.39
N ARG A 41 -25.06 18.66 34.07
CA ARG A 41 -24.25 17.45 34.30
C ARG A 41 -23.62 16.87 33.03
N PRO A 42 -24.31 16.77 31.87
CA PRO A 42 -23.72 16.21 30.65
C PRO A 42 -22.49 16.99 30.13
N MET A 43 -22.36 18.28 30.47
CA MET A 43 -21.22 19.11 30.05
C MET A 43 -19.91 18.68 30.73
N PHE A 44 -20.01 18.09 31.92
CA PHE A 44 -18.86 17.76 32.76
C PHE A 44 -18.60 16.26 32.90
N SER A 45 -19.51 15.40 32.43
CA SER A 45 -19.45 13.94 32.60
C SER A 45 -18.63 13.19 31.54
N TYR A 46 -18.00 13.88 30.58
CA TYR A 46 -17.49 13.25 29.34
C TYR A 46 -16.24 12.35 29.52
N PHE A 47 -15.52 12.45 30.64
CA PHE A 47 -14.19 11.81 30.78
C PHE A 47 -14.15 10.52 31.61
N GLU A 48 -15.20 10.16 32.35
CA GLU A 48 -15.20 8.91 33.14
C GLU A 48 -15.51 7.68 32.29
N THR A 49 -16.30 7.83 31.22
CA THR A 49 -16.74 6.70 30.40
C THR A 49 -15.64 6.03 29.56
N GLU A 50 -14.45 6.60 29.47
CA GLU A 50 -13.34 5.98 28.71
C GLU A 50 -12.41 5.12 29.56
N HIS A 51 -12.28 5.40 30.87
CA HIS A 51 -11.42 4.62 31.75
C HIS A 51 -12.11 3.37 32.33
N THR A 52 -13.43 3.41 32.57
CA THR A 52 -14.18 2.27 33.12
C THR A 52 -14.66 1.25 32.08
N LYS A 53 -14.64 1.59 30.78
CA LYS A 53 -14.93 0.62 29.70
C LYS A 53 -13.87 -0.47 29.55
N PHE A 54 -12.74 -0.36 30.24
CA PHE A 54 -11.70 -1.39 30.27
C PHE A 54 -11.76 -2.32 31.50
N SER A 55 -12.57 -2.05 32.52
CA SER A 55 -12.41 -2.72 33.82
C SER A 55 -13.65 -3.36 34.48
N GLU A 56 -14.89 -3.24 33.99
CA GLU A 56 -16.01 -3.98 34.61
C GLU A 56 -16.94 -4.71 33.61
N PRO A 57 -17.34 -5.97 33.92
CA PRO A 57 -18.09 -6.82 33.01
C PRO A 57 -19.59 -6.51 33.13
N ILE A 58 -20.09 -5.66 32.24
CA ILE A 58 -21.54 -5.45 32.12
C ILE A 58 -22.13 -6.70 31.46
N VAL A 59 -22.89 -7.45 32.26
CA VAL A 59 -23.79 -8.51 31.81
C VAL A 59 -24.94 -7.83 31.06
N GLU A 60 -24.72 -7.51 29.79
CA GLU A 60 -25.79 -7.19 28.85
C GLU A 60 -25.72 -8.14 27.67
N THR A 61 -26.83 -8.85 27.50
CA THR A 61 -27.11 -9.86 26.50
C THR A 61 -27.20 -9.24 25.11
N PHE A 62 -26.05 -8.91 24.53
CA PHE A 62 -25.89 -8.78 23.09
C PHE A 62 -24.78 -9.72 22.66
N PRO A 63 -24.97 -10.59 21.65
CA PRO A 63 -23.87 -11.38 21.11
C PRO A 63 -22.98 -10.46 20.27
N LEU A 64 -22.25 -9.56 20.95
CA LEU A 64 -21.10 -8.88 20.38
C LEU A 64 -20.07 -9.98 20.13
N ARG A 65 -20.11 -10.49 18.89
CA ARG A 65 -19.15 -11.40 18.31
C ARG A 65 -17.77 -10.85 18.62
N LYS A 66 -17.13 -11.38 19.67
CA LYS A 66 -15.77 -11.04 20.11
C LYS A 66 -14.87 -11.30 18.90
N LYS A 67 -14.63 -10.27 18.07
CA LYS A 67 -13.66 -10.36 16.99
C LYS A 67 -12.33 -10.59 17.67
N THR A 68 -11.84 -11.81 17.49
CA THR A 68 -10.74 -12.35 18.25
C THR A 68 -9.54 -11.42 18.10
N LYS A 69 -8.99 -10.92 19.22
CA LYS A 69 -7.74 -10.13 19.23
C LYS A 69 -6.63 -10.84 18.45
N THR A 70 -6.70 -12.17 18.36
CA THR A 70 -5.82 -13.02 17.56
C THR A 70 -5.93 -12.74 16.06
N ARG A 71 -7.11 -12.55 15.47
CA ARG A 71 -7.27 -12.25 14.03
C ARG A 71 -6.57 -10.95 13.64
N ARG A 72 -6.62 -9.93 14.49
CA ARG A 72 -5.93 -8.65 14.24
C ARG A 72 -4.41 -8.84 14.23
N LYS A 73 -3.87 -9.64 15.16
CA LYS A 73 -2.44 -10.02 15.18
C LYS A 73 -2.05 -10.81 13.92
N TYR A 74 -2.83 -11.82 13.53
CA TYR A 74 -2.56 -12.60 12.31
C TYR A 74 -2.55 -11.72 11.06
N ILE A 75 -3.50 -10.77 10.94
CA ILE A 75 -3.53 -9.82 9.82
C ILE A 75 -2.27 -8.95 9.80
N THR A 76 -1.83 -8.44 10.95
CA THR A 76 -0.60 -7.61 11.07
C THR A 76 0.67 -8.40 10.79
N TYR A 77 0.74 -9.68 11.18
CA TYR A 77 1.89 -10.53 10.83
C TYR A 77 1.86 -10.95 9.36
N SER A 78 0.68 -11.24 8.80
CA SER A 78 0.54 -11.63 7.39
C SER A 78 0.77 -10.49 6.41
N SER A 79 0.53 -9.24 6.81
CA SER A 79 0.73 -8.09 5.93
C SER A 79 2.19 -7.89 5.53
N GLY A 80 3.14 -8.23 6.42
CA GLY A 80 4.56 -8.19 6.11
C GLY A 80 4.95 -9.19 5.02
N ILE A 81 4.46 -10.43 5.11
CA ILE A 81 4.73 -11.50 4.12
C ILE A 81 4.14 -11.12 2.77
N ALA A 82 2.90 -10.62 2.74
CA ALA A 82 2.26 -10.17 1.51
C ALA A 82 3.02 -9.02 0.83
N ALA A 83 3.52 -8.05 1.60
CA ALA A 83 4.32 -6.94 1.08
C ALA A 83 5.63 -7.42 0.44
N VAL A 84 6.33 -8.37 1.06
CA VAL A 84 7.58 -8.95 0.50
C VAL A 84 7.31 -9.67 -0.83
N ILE A 85 6.23 -10.44 -0.93
CA ILE A 85 5.85 -11.13 -2.17
C ILE A 85 5.54 -10.11 -3.28
N LEU A 86 4.77 -9.06 -2.99
CA LEU A 86 4.48 -8.00 -3.96
C LEU A 86 5.72 -7.24 -4.40
N LEU A 87 6.68 -7.00 -3.49
CA LEU A 87 7.95 -6.35 -3.80
C LEU A 87 8.79 -7.21 -4.74
N LEU A 88 8.89 -8.53 -4.48
CA LEU A 88 9.58 -9.48 -5.36
C LEU A 88 8.91 -9.58 -6.74
N LEU A 89 7.58 -9.64 -6.79
CA LEU A 89 6.83 -9.66 -8.05
C LEU A 89 6.98 -8.35 -8.83
N GLY A 90 6.90 -7.21 -8.15
CA GLY A 90 7.07 -5.89 -8.75
C GLY A 90 8.47 -5.70 -9.33
N ILE A 91 9.50 -6.06 -8.57
CA ILE A 91 10.90 -6.09 -9.03
C ILE A 91 11.03 -7.00 -10.25
N THR A 92 10.63 -8.27 -10.15
CA THR A 92 10.80 -9.22 -11.26
C THR A 92 10.03 -8.80 -12.51
N GLY A 93 8.89 -8.14 -12.36
CA GLY A 93 8.09 -7.59 -13.45
C GLY A 93 8.79 -6.44 -14.17
N THR A 94 9.29 -5.44 -13.43
CA THR A 94 10.01 -4.29 -14.02
C THR A 94 11.36 -4.69 -14.61
N PHE A 95 12.06 -5.64 -14.01
CA PHE A 95 13.33 -6.18 -14.54
C PHE A 95 13.17 -6.87 -15.91
N ARG A 96 11.97 -7.40 -16.24
CA ARG A 96 11.70 -7.95 -17.58
C ARG A 96 11.56 -6.87 -18.66
N GLU A 97 11.05 -5.69 -18.32
CA GLU A 97 10.96 -4.56 -19.26
C GLU A 97 12.33 -3.89 -19.48
N LEU A 98 13.23 -3.98 -18.50
CA LEU A 98 14.62 -3.50 -18.63
C LEU A 98 15.56 -4.52 -19.30
N ALA A 99 15.09 -5.75 -19.56
CA ALA A 99 15.89 -6.71 -20.31
C ALA A 99 16.06 -6.15 -21.74
N PRO A 100 17.30 -5.87 -22.20
CA PRO A 100 17.51 -5.30 -23.52
C PRO A 100 17.03 -6.32 -24.56
N SER A 101 15.92 -6.00 -25.25
CA SER A 101 15.50 -6.81 -26.38
C SER A 101 16.61 -6.75 -27.44
N PRO A 102 17.07 -7.88 -27.99
CA PRO A 102 18.06 -7.84 -29.05
C PRO A 102 17.50 -7.05 -30.24
N THR A 103 18.06 -5.88 -30.48
CA THR A 103 17.58 -4.90 -31.48
C THR A 103 17.75 -5.40 -32.91
N ASN A 104 18.69 -6.33 -33.13
CA ASN A 104 19.01 -6.88 -34.43
C ASN A 104 18.88 -8.41 -34.40
N TYR A 105 18.13 -8.97 -35.35
CA TYR A 105 17.97 -10.41 -35.55
C TYR A 105 17.89 -10.73 -37.05
N VAL A 106 18.15 -11.99 -37.39
CA VAL A 106 17.95 -12.52 -38.75
C VAL A 106 17.01 -13.72 -38.67
N VAL A 107 16.17 -13.88 -39.69
CA VAL A 107 15.27 -15.03 -39.83
C VAL A 107 15.83 -15.97 -40.89
N ILE A 108 16.13 -17.20 -40.50
CA ILE A 108 16.58 -18.27 -41.40
C ILE A 108 15.58 -19.42 -41.23
N ASP A 109 14.95 -19.87 -42.32
CA ASP A 109 13.93 -20.93 -42.33
C ASP A 109 12.79 -20.74 -41.30
N GLY A 110 12.34 -19.49 -41.13
CA GLY A 110 11.27 -19.14 -40.18
C GLY A 110 11.70 -19.12 -38.71
N LYS A 111 12.96 -19.40 -38.38
CA LYS A 111 13.50 -19.33 -37.01
C LYS A 111 14.31 -18.05 -36.82
N ARG A 112 14.16 -17.41 -35.66
CA ARG A 112 14.90 -16.18 -35.29
C ARG A 112 16.25 -16.53 -34.69
N TYR A 113 17.29 -15.91 -35.21
CA TYR A 113 18.66 -16.02 -34.70
C TYR A 113 19.20 -14.65 -34.30
N THR A 114 19.81 -14.59 -33.12
CA THR A 114 20.43 -13.38 -32.56
C THR A 114 21.94 -13.52 -32.37
N ASP A 115 22.49 -14.73 -32.56
CA ASP A 115 23.92 -14.98 -32.45
C ASP A 115 24.65 -14.52 -33.73
N ALA A 116 25.43 -13.45 -33.60
CA ALA A 116 26.16 -12.84 -34.70
C ALA A 116 27.20 -13.79 -35.33
N ALA A 117 27.84 -14.67 -34.54
CA ALA A 117 28.86 -15.58 -35.06
C ALA A 117 28.24 -16.66 -35.95
N PHE A 118 27.14 -17.26 -35.49
CA PHE A 118 26.35 -18.22 -36.27
C PHE A 118 25.82 -17.60 -37.56
N VAL A 119 25.16 -16.43 -37.46
CA VAL A 119 24.56 -15.74 -38.61
C VAL A 119 25.63 -15.38 -39.65
N ARG A 120 26.79 -14.86 -39.22
CA ARG A 120 27.89 -14.53 -40.13
C ARG A 120 28.43 -15.76 -40.84
N LYS A 121 28.59 -16.89 -40.13
CA LYS A 121 29.05 -18.15 -40.72
C LYS A 121 28.06 -18.63 -41.79
N GLN A 122 26.76 -18.58 -41.50
CA GLN A 122 25.73 -19.02 -42.43
C GLN A 122 25.60 -18.09 -43.65
N ALA A 123 25.69 -16.77 -43.44
CA ALA A 123 25.69 -15.80 -44.54
C ALA A 123 26.88 -16.03 -45.50
N VAL A 124 28.09 -16.23 -44.98
CA VAL A 124 29.27 -16.54 -45.81
C VAL A 124 29.11 -17.84 -46.58
N ALA A 125 28.51 -18.87 -45.96
CA ALA A 125 28.25 -20.13 -46.64
C ALA A 125 27.27 -19.95 -47.82
N ALA A 126 26.15 -19.24 -47.60
CA ALA A 126 25.18 -18.94 -48.64
C ALA A 126 25.78 -18.09 -49.77
N PHE A 127 26.62 -17.10 -49.46
CA PHE A 127 27.30 -16.30 -50.49
C PHE A 127 28.26 -17.12 -51.34
N ARG A 128 28.93 -18.13 -50.77
CA ARG A 128 29.80 -19.03 -51.55
C ARG A 128 29.02 -20.00 -52.42
N GLU A 129 27.81 -20.36 -52.01
CA GLU A 129 26.94 -21.22 -52.82
C GLU A 129 26.40 -20.47 -54.05
N VAL A 130 26.09 -19.18 -53.88
CA VAL A 130 25.55 -18.34 -54.97
C VAL A 130 26.64 -17.59 -55.73
N SER A 131 27.89 -17.56 -55.25
CA SER A 131 28.98 -16.91 -55.97
C SER A 131 29.27 -17.67 -57.25
N LEU A 132 29.07 -16.99 -58.38
CA LEU A 132 29.44 -17.45 -59.71
C LEU A 132 30.96 -17.66 -59.77
N SER A 133 31.38 -18.72 -60.45
CA SER A 133 32.80 -18.87 -60.79
C SER A 133 33.22 -17.83 -61.83
N GLU A 134 34.52 -17.55 -61.95
CA GLU A 134 35.00 -16.61 -62.99
C GLU A 134 34.58 -17.04 -64.39
N GLU A 135 34.47 -18.35 -64.64
CA GLU A 135 33.97 -18.92 -65.88
C GLU A 135 32.47 -18.67 -66.07
N ASP A 136 31.65 -18.83 -65.02
CA ASP A 136 30.21 -18.54 -65.11
C ASP A 136 29.95 -17.04 -65.34
N VAL A 137 30.72 -16.17 -64.68
CA VAL A 137 30.66 -14.71 -64.91
C VAL A 137 31.08 -14.38 -66.34
N PHE A 138 32.15 -14.98 -66.85
CA PHE A 138 32.60 -14.77 -68.23
C PHE A 138 31.54 -15.24 -69.24
N ASN A 139 30.99 -16.44 -69.07
CA ASN A 139 29.93 -16.94 -69.94
C ASN A 139 28.71 -16.01 -69.91
N THR A 140 28.24 -15.58 -68.75
CA THR A 140 27.10 -14.64 -68.67
C THR A 140 27.37 -13.25 -69.29
N LEU A 141 28.63 -12.81 -69.39
CA LEU A 141 28.99 -11.51 -69.95
C LEU A 141 29.20 -11.54 -71.47
N PHE A 142 29.55 -12.70 -72.03
CA PHE A 142 29.95 -12.85 -73.43
C PHE A 142 29.08 -13.85 -74.22
N GLU A 143 28.07 -14.49 -73.62
CA GLU A 143 27.08 -15.35 -74.32
C GLU A 143 26.06 -14.55 -75.16
N ASP A 144 25.94 -13.23 -74.98
CA ASP A 144 25.00 -12.37 -75.73
C ASP A 144 25.60 -11.75 -77.02
N GLU A 145 26.85 -12.06 -77.38
CA GLU A 145 27.49 -11.60 -78.62
C GLU A 145 27.53 -12.73 -79.69
N GLU A 146 26.39 -13.06 -80.30
CA GLU A 146 26.29 -13.80 -81.57
C GLU A 146 25.56 -12.98 -82.66
#